data_AF-A0A5N5FCN8-F1
#
_entry.id   AF-A0A5N5FCN8-F1
#
_cell.length_a   1.000
_cell.length_b   1.000
_cell.length_c   1.000
_cell.angle_alpha   90.00
_cell.angle_beta   90.00
_cell.angle_gamma   90.00
#
_symmetry.space_group_name_H-M   'P 1'
#
loop_
_entity.id
_entity.type
_entity.pdbx_description
1 polymer ?
#
loop_
_entity_poly.entity_id
_entity_poly.type
_entity_poly.pdbx_seq_one_letter_code
_entity_poly.pdbx_strand_id
1 'polypeptide(L)'
;MTKSEDSSKSGDDGGTEATKTSMQSARFEIEKFVGTNNFAMWQCEVKDVLIQQGLLVVLEDIPMSMKKEEWQRLNVHACSTIRLCLGKAQKYGVMNISSAKELWDTLESKYLKKSA
;
A
#
# COMPACT_ATOMS: atom_id res chain seq x y z
N MET A 1 49.81 3.20 -53.81
CA MET A 1 49.26 4.50 -53.35
C MET A 1 48.97 4.38 -51.87
N THR A 2 49.50 5.34 -51.11
CA THR A 2 49.54 5.45 -49.65
C THR A 2 48.30 6.15 -49.06
N LYS A 3 48.08 5.87 -47.75
CA LYS A 3 47.30 6.65 -46.74
C LYS A 3 45.76 6.57 -46.84
N SER A 4 44.98 6.52 -45.75
CA SER A 4 45.16 7.09 -44.41
C SER A 4 44.43 6.30 -43.31
N GLU A 5 44.99 6.32 -42.09
CA GLU A 5 44.29 6.18 -40.81
C GLU A 5 43.41 7.41 -40.53
N ASP A 6 42.30 7.24 -39.80
CA ASP A 6 41.82 8.23 -38.82
C ASP A 6 41.07 7.52 -37.68
N SER A 7 41.11 8.16 -36.51
CA SER A 7 40.94 7.65 -35.15
C SER A 7 39.57 7.97 -34.54
N SER A 8 39.38 7.43 -33.32
CA SER A 8 38.47 7.90 -32.25
C SER A 8 37.04 7.31 -32.32
N LYS A 9 36.34 6.94 -31.23
CA LYS A 9 36.43 7.34 -29.82
C LYS A 9 35.68 6.33 -28.92
N SER A 10 36.23 6.19 -27.71
CA SER A 10 35.70 5.66 -26.45
C SER A 10 34.19 5.79 -26.19
N GLY A 11 33.64 4.75 -25.56
CA GLY A 11 32.35 4.74 -24.86
C GLY A 11 32.24 3.50 -23.98
N ASP A 12 32.95 3.49 -22.86
CA ASP A 12 32.66 2.63 -21.72
C ASP A 12 31.39 3.20 -21.05
N ASP A 13 30.25 2.52 -21.20
CA ASP A 13 29.07 2.78 -20.38
C ASP A 13 28.91 1.59 -19.45
N GLY A 14 29.54 1.74 -18.29
CA GLY A 14 29.31 0.90 -17.13
C GLY A 14 27.84 0.94 -16.77
N GLY A 15 27.10 -0.08 -17.24
CA GLY A 15 25.80 -0.45 -16.74
C GLY A 15 25.93 -0.73 -15.25
N THR A 16 25.70 0.29 -14.45
CA THR A 16 25.53 0.15 -13.01
C THR A 16 24.20 -0.57 -12.84
N GLU A 17 24.22 -1.90 -12.81
CA GLU A 17 23.09 -2.69 -12.37
C GLU A 17 22.77 -2.25 -10.95
N ALA A 18 21.82 -1.32 -10.83
CA ALA A 18 21.14 -1.06 -9.58
C ALA A 18 20.55 -2.42 -9.16
N THR A 19 21.20 -3.06 -8.20
CA THR A 19 20.74 -4.25 -7.55
C THR A 19 19.27 -4.02 -7.21
N LYS A 20 18.36 -4.71 -7.92
CA LYS A 20 16.97 -4.82 -7.49
C LYS A 20 17.03 -5.57 -6.17
N THR A 21 17.16 -4.83 -5.08
CA THR A 21 16.89 -5.35 -3.75
C THR A 21 15.45 -5.82 -3.80
N SER A 22 15.28 -7.12 -3.98
CA SER A 22 14.02 -7.79 -3.73
C SER A 22 13.76 -7.55 -2.25
N MET A 23 13.01 -6.50 -1.93
CA MET A 23 12.43 -6.35 -0.61
C MET A 23 11.53 -7.57 -0.44
N GLN A 24 12.06 -8.59 0.25
CA GLN A 24 11.23 -9.62 0.85
C GLN A 24 10.18 -8.84 1.62
N SER A 25 8.91 -8.93 1.19
CA SER A 25 7.83 -8.27 1.89
C SER A 25 7.82 -8.84 3.29
N ALA A 26 8.36 -8.09 4.25
CA ALA A 26 8.32 -8.47 5.65
C ALA A 26 6.84 -8.69 5.98
N ARG A 27 6.50 -9.90 6.41
CA ARG A 27 5.16 -10.19 6.87
C ARG A 27 5.03 -9.57 8.25
N PHE A 28 4.44 -8.39 8.31
CA PHE A 28 4.10 -7.75 9.59
C PHE A 28 2.99 -8.55 10.23
N GLU A 29 3.28 -9.10 11.40
CA GLU A 29 2.27 -9.71 12.25
C GLU A 29 1.59 -8.59 13.04
N ILE A 30 0.53 -8.03 12.48
CA ILE A 30 -0.34 -7.09 13.19
C ILE A 30 -1.33 -7.91 14.04
N GLU A 31 -1.49 -7.53 15.30
CA GLU A 31 -2.56 -8.08 16.12
C GLU A 31 -3.92 -7.78 15.47
N LYS A 32 -4.75 -8.79 15.26
CA LYS A 32 -6.08 -8.57 14.67
C LYS A 32 -6.94 -7.74 15.61
N PHE A 33 -7.62 -6.74 15.07
CA PHE A 33 -8.58 -5.97 15.84
C PHE A 33 -9.86 -6.77 16.08
N VAL A 34 -10.10 -7.18 17.33
CA VAL A 34 -11.30 -7.93 17.73
C VAL A 34 -12.39 -7.08 18.39
N GLY A 35 -12.25 -5.75 18.34
CA GLY A 35 -13.26 -4.80 18.83
C GLY A 35 -12.99 -4.23 20.23
N THR A 36 -12.13 -4.88 21.02
CA THR A 36 -11.80 -4.47 22.40
C THR A 36 -10.36 -3.96 22.58
N ASN A 37 -9.46 -4.28 21.64
CA ASN A 37 -8.08 -3.77 21.64
C ASN A 37 -8.05 -2.24 21.43
N ASN A 38 -6.90 -1.63 21.70
CA ASN A 38 -6.70 -0.21 21.42
C ASN A 38 -6.79 0.07 19.92
N PHE A 39 -7.91 0.66 19.49
CA PHE A 39 -8.16 0.95 18.08
C PHE A 39 -7.14 1.93 17.50
N ALA A 40 -6.71 2.96 18.25
CA ALA A 40 -5.75 3.94 17.77
C ALA A 40 -4.37 3.30 17.50
N MET A 41 -3.93 2.37 18.35
CA MET A 41 -2.69 1.63 18.12
C MET A 41 -2.80 0.72 16.89
N TRP A 42 -3.87 -0.08 16.82
CA TRP A 42 -4.12 -0.95 15.67
C TRP A 42 -4.19 -0.16 14.35
N GLN A 43 -4.84 1.00 14.40
CA GLN A 43 -4.97 1.89 13.27
C GLN A 43 -3.61 2.39 12.76
N CYS A 44 -2.72 2.74 13.68
CA CYS A 44 -1.35 3.15 13.36
C CYS A 44 -0.62 2.03 12.61
N GLU A 45 -0.64 0.81 13.14
CA GLU A 45 0.06 -0.35 12.55
C GLU A 45 -0.49 -0.72 11.18
N VAL A 46 -1.82 -0.68 10.99
CA VAL A 46 -2.42 -0.96 9.67
C VAL A 46 -2.06 0.12 8.66
N LYS A 47 -2.01 1.41 9.05
CA LYS A 47 -1.51 2.48 8.18
C LYS A 47 -0.07 2.24 7.76
N ASP A 48 0.80 1.80 8.67
CA ASP A 48 2.20 1.47 8.35
C ASP A 48 2.29 0.31 7.35
N VAL A 49 1.45 -0.72 7.48
CA VAL A 49 1.39 -1.79 6.48
C VAL A 49 0.88 -1.30 5.12
N LEU A 50 -0.14 -0.44 5.09
CA LEU A 50 -0.63 0.13 3.84
C LEU A 50 0.43 1.02 3.17
N ILE A 51 1.22 1.79 3.94
CA ILE A 51 2.33 2.60 3.41
C ILE A 51 3.38 1.70 2.76
N GLN A 52 3.80 0.65 3.44
CA GLN A 52 4.82 -0.27 2.92
C GLN A 52 4.35 -1.03 1.67
N GLN A 53 3.05 -1.25 1.52
CA GLN A 53 2.46 -1.86 0.33
C GLN A 53 2.11 -0.85 -0.78
N GLY A 54 2.31 0.46 -0.55
CA GLY A 54 1.93 1.51 -1.50
C GLY A 54 0.42 1.68 -1.68
N LEU A 55 -0.36 1.38 -0.64
CA LEU A 55 -1.83 1.34 -0.65
C LEU A 55 -2.50 2.49 0.07
N LEU A 56 -1.77 3.29 0.87
CA LEU A 56 -2.37 4.36 1.68
C LEU A 56 -3.20 5.35 0.85
N VAL A 57 -2.80 5.59 -0.40
CA VAL A 57 -3.46 6.53 -1.33
C VAL A 57 -4.95 6.26 -1.56
N VAL A 58 -5.41 5.01 -1.42
CA VAL A 58 -6.82 4.66 -1.68
C VAL A 58 -7.73 4.83 -0.46
N LEU A 59 -7.19 5.27 0.67
CA LEU A 59 -8.00 5.76 1.79
C LEU A 59 -8.51 7.18 1.54
N GLU A 60 -8.00 7.87 0.52
CA GLU A 60 -8.41 9.20 0.09
C GLU A 60 -9.23 9.13 -1.20
N ASP A 61 -9.70 10.29 -1.68
CA ASP A 61 -10.36 10.39 -2.98
C ASP A 61 -9.40 10.11 -4.15
N ILE A 62 -9.96 9.68 -5.28
CA ILE A 62 -9.19 9.33 -6.48
C ILE A 62 -8.41 10.55 -6.97
N PRO A 63 -7.07 10.49 -7.09
CA PRO A 63 -6.29 11.59 -7.65
C PRO A 63 -6.60 11.80 -9.14
N MET A 64 -6.71 13.06 -9.59
CA MET A 64 -7.00 13.38 -11.00
C MET A 64 -6.00 12.76 -11.99
N SER A 65 -4.76 12.53 -11.57
CA SER A 65 -3.69 11.98 -12.40
C SER A 65 -3.65 10.45 -12.45
N MET A 66 -4.46 9.74 -11.64
CA MET A 66 -4.43 8.29 -11.55
C MET A 66 -5.49 7.65 -12.46
N LYS A 67 -5.13 6.55 -13.14
CA LYS A 67 -6.08 5.79 -13.95
C LYS A 67 -7.07 5.06 -13.05
N LYS A 68 -8.34 5.02 -13.44
CA LYS A 68 -9.41 4.37 -12.68
C LYS A 68 -9.13 2.90 -12.40
N GLU A 69 -8.60 2.17 -13.38
CA GLU A 69 -8.31 0.74 -13.29
C GLU A 69 -7.17 0.47 -12.31
N GLU A 70 -6.15 1.32 -12.31
CA GLU A 70 -5.04 1.27 -11.36
C GLU A 70 -5.53 1.55 -9.95
N TRP A 71 -6.31 2.62 -9.76
CA TRP A 71 -6.91 2.96 -8.48
C TRP A 71 -7.78 1.81 -7.96
N GLN A 72 -8.62 1.22 -8.83
CA GLN A 72 -9.45 0.07 -8.47
C GLN A 72 -8.61 -1.11 -7.99
N ARG A 73 -7.50 -1.43 -8.66
CA ARG A 73 -6.58 -2.50 -8.25
C ARG A 73 -6.02 -2.26 -6.84
N LEU A 74 -5.56 -1.03 -6.56
CA LEU A 74 -5.04 -0.64 -5.25
C LEU A 74 -6.15 -0.68 -4.19
N ASN A 75 -7.36 -0.24 -4.53
CA ASN A 75 -8.52 -0.22 -3.66
C ASN A 75 -8.93 -1.64 -3.21
N VAL A 76 -9.07 -2.60 -4.13
CA VAL A 76 -9.40 -3.99 -3.72
C VAL A 76 -8.28 -4.61 -2.88
N HIS A 77 -7.02 -4.25 -3.15
CA HIS A 77 -5.88 -4.71 -2.37
C HIS A 77 -5.94 -4.16 -0.93
N ALA A 78 -6.14 -2.85 -0.76
CA ALA A 78 -6.30 -2.23 0.56
C ALA A 78 -7.50 -2.82 1.32
N CYS A 79 -8.64 -3.00 0.67
CA CYS A 79 -9.81 -3.68 1.26
C CYS A 79 -9.46 -5.09 1.75
N SER A 80 -8.66 -5.85 1.00
CA SER A 80 -8.20 -7.18 1.41
C SER A 80 -7.28 -7.10 2.63
N THR A 81 -6.25 -6.23 2.58
CA THR A 81 -5.28 -6.03 3.65
C THR A 81 -5.98 -5.62 4.96
N ILE A 82 -6.85 -4.62 4.94
CA ILE A 82 -7.57 -4.18 6.14
C ILE A 82 -8.42 -5.32 6.71
N ARG A 83 -9.17 -6.06 5.87
CA ARG A 83 -9.99 -7.20 6.32
C ARG A 83 -9.19 -8.40 6.83
N LEU A 84 -7.90 -8.50 6.53
CA LEU A 84 -7.00 -9.51 7.10
C LEU A 84 -6.53 -9.14 8.50
N CYS A 85 -6.47 -7.84 8.80
CA CYS A 85 -6.14 -7.27 10.11
C CYS A 85 -7.34 -7.23 11.08
N LEU A 86 -8.52 -7.75 10.69
CA LEU A 86 -9.74 -7.76 11.52
C LEU A 86 -10.04 -9.14 12.09
N GLY A 87 -10.65 -9.14 13.29
CA GLY A 87 -11.35 -10.29 13.86
C GLY A 87 -12.60 -10.66 13.05
N LYS A 88 -13.08 -11.90 13.22
CA LYS A 88 -14.22 -12.45 12.45
C LYS A 88 -15.48 -11.58 12.58
N ALA A 89 -15.85 -11.19 13.80
CA ALA A 89 -17.03 -10.38 14.08
C ALA A 89 -16.97 -9.00 13.41
N GLN A 90 -15.81 -8.34 13.46
CA GLN A 90 -15.56 -7.05 12.83
C GLN A 90 -15.62 -7.17 11.31
N LYS A 91 -15.05 -8.24 10.76
CA LYS A 91 -15.04 -8.52 9.32
C LYS A 91 -16.45 -8.67 8.74
N TYR A 92 -17.37 -9.34 9.44
CA TYR A 92 -18.77 -9.45 8.98
C TYR A 92 -19.44 -8.08 8.78
N GLY A 93 -19.10 -7.09 9.62
CA GLY A 93 -19.68 -5.74 9.52
C GLY A 93 -19.23 -4.95 8.30
N VAL A 94 -18.13 -5.34 7.65
CA VAL A 94 -17.52 -4.57 6.54
C VAL A 94 -17.24 -5.41 5.29
N MET A 95 -17.62 -6.70 5.28
CA MET A 95 -17.22 -7.63 4.21
C MET A 95 -17.77 -7.28 2.82
N ASN A 96 -18.89 -6.56 2.76
CA ASN A 96 -19.55 -6.13 1.52
C ASN A 96 -19.15 -4.71 1.08
N ILE A 97 -18.34 -4.01 1.88
CA ILE A 97 -17.84 -2.68 1.52
C ILE A 97 -16.72 -2.86 0.48
N SER A 98 -16.90 -2.21 -0.67
CA SER A 98 -16.00 -2.34 -1.81
C SER A 98 -14.97 -1.20 -1.90
N SER A 99 -15.25 -0.07 -1.26
CA SER A 99 -14.35 1.09 -1.17
C SER A 99 -13.47 0.99 0.09
N ALA A 100 -12.16 1.14 -0.06
CA ALA A 100 -11.21 1.10 1.05
C ALA A 100 -11.42 2.29 1.99
N LYS A 101 -11.69 3.47 1.44
CA LYS A 101 -12.07 4.67 2.19
C LYS A 101 -13.34 4.45 3.01
N GLU A 102 -14.43 3.99 2.37
CA GLU A 102 -15.69 3.72 3.08
C GLU A 102 -15.52 2.68 4.19
N LEU A 103 -14.72 1.64 3.93
CA LEU A 103 -14.41 0.61 4.91
C LEU A 103 -13.66 1.20 6.10
N TRP A 104 -12.63 2.00 5.82
CA TRP A 104 -11.82 2.67 6.82
C TRP A 104 -12.63 3.64 7.68
N ASP A 105 -13.42 4.52 7.05
CA ASP A 105 -14.30 5.48 7.70
C ASP A 105 -15.35 4.79 8.58
N THR A 106 -15.87 3.64 8.13
CA THR A 106 -16.82 2.82 8.90
C THR A 106 -16.17 2.30 10.19
N LEU A 107 -14.91 1.89 10.13
CA LEU A 107 -14.18 1.45 11.32
C LEU A 107 -13.86 2.62 12.26
N GLU A 108 -13.39 3.74 11.73
CA GLU A 108 -13.14 4.96 12.52
C GLU A 108 -14.42 5.44 13.22
N SER A 109 -15.53 5.59 12.49
CA SER A 109 -16.81 6.03 13.05
C SER A 109 -17.30 5.11 14.19
N LYS A 110 -17.06 3.80 14.06
CA LYS A 110 -17.52 2.82 15.04
C LYS A 110 -16.65 2.76 16.29
N TYR A 111 -15.32 2.86 16.15
CA TYR A 111 -14.37 2.54 17.22
C TYR A 111 -13.54 3.75 17.67
N LEU A 112 -13.38 4.76 16.83
CA LEU A 112 -12.75 6.03 17.14
C LEU A 112 -13.82 7.02 17.65
N LYS A 113 -14.54 6.66 18.72
CA LYS A 113 -15.37 7.66 19.41
C LYS A 113 -14.44 8.62 20.14
N LYS A 114 -14.55 9.92 19.84
CA LYS A 114 -14.06 10.96 20.74
C LYS A 114 -14.66 10.68 22.12
N SER A 115 -13.81 10.65 23.14
CA SER A 115 -14.26 10.89 24.51
C SER A 115 -15.11 12.16 24.46
N ALA A 116 -16.43 12.01 24.68
CA ALA A 116 -17.30 13.14 24.99
C ALA A 116 -16.97 13.63 26.40
#